data_AF-A0A9P9X5Q6-F1
#
_entry.id   AF-A0A9P9X5Q6-F1
#
_cell.length_a   1.000
_cell.length_b   1.000
_cell.length_c   1.000
_cell.angle_alpha   90.00
_cell.angle_beta   90.00
_cell.angle_gamma   90.00
#
_symmetry.space_group_name_H-M   'P 1'
#
loop_
_entity.id
_entity.type
_entity.pdbx_description
1 polymer ?
#
loop_
_entity_poly.entity_id
_entity_poly.type
_entity_poly.pdbx_seq_one_letter_code
_entity_poly.pdbx_strand_id
1 'polypeptide(L)'
;MKALATLPAAQTRRALPAICAACTSTTPSSSSSIPSRRPFSVLIRPPPNYPGHVPLTKIERAALGLGAGIWSLLSPYRADLIAAVGETTATPYFIYRLRDAMLSDPTGRRILRDRPRITSTSLNLARLRAMPDNSVGRAYVAWLDAEGVSPDTRPAVRYIDDPECAYVMQRYRECHDFFHALTGLPIVREGEVALKAFEFANTLIPMTGFAVLSYATMKAGERKRFREIYGPWAVKNGMKAKEVINVYWEEQLERDVDELRTELGIERPPNMREIRKKEREERRRAQEGLNGV
;
A
#
# COMPACT_ATOMS: atom_id res chain seq x y z
N MET A 1 -19.27 -47.82 35.27
CA MET A 1 -19.24 -49.21 35.78
C MET A 1 -20.13 -50.06 34.90
N LYS A 2 -19.55 -51.10 34.25
CA LYS A 2 -20.19 -52.19 33.46
C LYS A 2 -20.93 -51.75 32.17
N ALA A 3 -20.79 -52.38 31.00
CA ALA A 3 -20.06 -53.57 30.58
C ALA A 3 -19.85 -53.57 29.04
N LEU A 4 -18.80 -54.29 28.62
CA LEU A 4 -18.54 -54.80 27.26
C LEU A 4 -19.69 -55.68 26.74
N ALA A 5 -19.87 -55.71 25.41
CA ALA A 5 -20.21 -56.90 24.60
C ALA A 5 -20.19 -56.53 23.10
N THR A 6 -19.10 -56.84 22.37
CA THR A 6 -18.95 -57.96 21.40
C THR A 6 -19.63 -57.77 20.03
N LEU A 7 -18.78 -57.69 19.01
CA LEU A 7 -19.05 -57.90 17.58
C LEU A 7 -19.49 -59.35 17.28
N PRO A 8 -20.07 -59.59 16.08
CA PRO A 8 -19.51 -60.65 15.26
C PRO A 8 -19.27 -60.25 13.79
N ALA A 9 -18.50 -61.12 13.15
CA ALA A 9 -17.79 -60.97 11.89
C ALA A 9 -18.60 -61.28 10.62
N ALA A 10 -18.11 -60.68 9.53
CA ALA A 10 -17.90 -61.21 8.18
C ALA A 10 -18.95 -62.14 7.52
N GLN A 11 -19.43 -61.72 6.35
CA GLN A 11 -19.74 -62.64 5.25
C GLN A 11 -19.23 -62.10 3.91
N THR A 12 -18.25 -62.82 3.39
CA THR A 12 -17.73 -62.83 2.03
C THR A 12 -18.77 -63.40 1.05
N ARG A 13 -18.99 -62.75 -0.10
CA ARG A 13 -19.48 -63.45 -1.30
C ARG A 13 -18.65 -63.06 -2.53
N ARG A 14 -18.30 -64.11 -3.27
CA ARG A 14 -17.37 -64.22 -4.39
C ARG A 14 -17.90 -63.57 -5.68
N ALA A 15 -16.93 -63.22 -6.52
CA ALA A 15 -17.01 -62.84 -7.92
C ALA A 15 -17.57 -63.93 -8.85
N LEU A 16 -18.04 -63.54 -10.05
CA LEU A 16 -17.42 -63.80 -11.37
C LEU A 16 -18.35 -63.37 -12.55
N PRO A 17 -17.85 -63.29 -13.81
CA PRO A 17 -18.26 -62.33 -14.84
C PRO A 17 -18.97 -62.94 -16.07
N ALA A 18 -19.46 -62.08 -16.98
CA ALA A 18 -19.72 -62.36 -18.40
C ALA A 18 -19.81 -60.99 -19.13
N ILE A 19 -18.93 -60.58 -20.05
CA ILE A 19 -18.66 -61.01 -21.44
C ILE A 19 -19.91 -60.97 -22.35
N CYS A 20 -19.99 -59.95 -23.21
CA CYS A 20 -20.00 -59.97 -24.70
C CYS A 20 -20.57 -58.64 -25.22
N ALA A 21 -19.77 -57.80 -25.87
CA ALA A 21 -19.55 -57.76 -27.32
C ALA A 21 -20.76 -57.24 -28.11
N ALA A 22 -20.71 -55.96 -28.48
CA ALA A 22 -21.38 -55.44 -29.67
C ALA A 22 -20.47 -54.38 -30.31
N CYS A 23 -19.85 -54.79 -31.41
CA CYS A 23 -19.08 -53.95 -32.30
C CYS A 23 -20.04 -53.06 -33.10
N THR A 24 -19.91 -51.75 -32.98
CA THR A 24 -20.39 -50.82 -34.00
C THR A 24 -19.26 -49.89 -34.36
N SER A 25 -18.63 -50.21 -35.48
CA SER A 25 -17.79 -49.34 -36.28
C SER A 25 -18.59 -48.11 -36.68
N THR A 26 -18.26 -46.95 -36.12
CA THR A 26 -18.71 -45.66 -36.64
C THR A 26 -17.47 -44.85 -37.00
N THR A 27 -17.42 -44.50 -38.27
CA THR A 27 -16.42 -43.72 -39.00
C THR A 27 -15.91 -42.50 -38.24
N PRO A 28 -14.60 -42.16 -38.33
CA PRO A 28 -14.13 -40.85 -37.89
C PRO A 28 -14.62 -39.81 -38.90
N SER A 29 -15.73 -39.15 -38.59
CA SER A 29 -16.08 -37.90 -39.26
C SER A 29 -15.04 -36.87 -38.85
N SER A 30 -14.08 -36.65 -39.74
CA SER A 30 -13.13 -35.54 -39.72
C SER A 30 -13.91 -34.23 -39.74
N SER A 31 -14.29 -33.75 -38.56
CA SER A 31 -14.64 -32.35 -38.35
C SER A 31 -13.38 -31.56 -38.60
N SER A 32 -13.27 -31.02 -39.80
CA SER A 32 -12.35 -29.95 -40.14
C SER A 32 -12.48 -28.87 -39.07
N SER A 33 -11.53 -28.84 -38.15
CA SER A 33 -11.36 -27.74 -37.22
C SER A 33 -11.05 -26.52 -38.07
N ILE A 34 -12.09 -25.74 -38.38
CA ILE A 34 -11.93 -24.40 -38.92
C ILE A 34 -10.91 -23.73 -37.98
N PRO A 35 -9.76 -23.29 -38.48
CA PRO A 35 -8.83 -22.57 -37.62
C PRO A 35 -9.62 -21.38 -37.09
N SER A 36 -9.92 -21.41 -35.79
CA SER A 36 -10.51 -20.27 -35.10
C SER A 36 -9.59 -19.10 -35.42
N ARG A 37 -10.05 -18.23 -36.32
CA ARG A 37 -9.42 -16.94 -36.57
C ARG A 37 -9.54 -16.22 -35.24
N ARG A 38 -8.54 -16.37 -34.38
CA ARG A 38 -8.39 -15.54 -33.20
C ARG A 38 -8.35 -14.12 -33.76
N PRO A 39 -9.35 -13.27 -33.50
CA PRO A 39 -9.24 -11.89 -33.93
C PRO A 39 -7.97 -11.36 -33.30
N PHE A 40 -7.05 -10.80 -34.10
CA PHE A 40 -5.99 -9.95 -33.61
C PHE A 40 -6.67 -8.71 -33.01
N SER A 41 -7.24 -8.87 -31.83
CA SER A 41 -7.74 -7.77 -31.04
C SER A 41 -6.56 -7.29 -30.21
N VAL A 42 -6.15 -6.04 -30.46
CA VAL A 42 -5.18 -5.28 -29.67
C VAL A 42 -5.60 -5.19 -28.19
N LEU A 43 -6.84 -5.60 -27.87
CA LEU A 43 -7.48 -5.56 -26.56
C LEU A 43 -7.61 -6.94 -25.89
N ILE A 44 -6.95 -8.00 -26.36
CA ILE A 44 -6.92 -9.28 -25.62
C ILE A 44 -6.02 -9.12 -24.41
N ARG A 45 -6.63 -8.94 -23.23
CA ARG A 45 -5.92 -9.01 -21.96
C ARG A 45 -5.53 -10.46 -21.67
N PRO A 46 -4.29 -10.72 -21.20
CA PRO A 46 -3.93 -12.04 -20.71
C PRO A 46 -4.81 -12.41 -19.49
N PRO A 47 -4.88 -13.70 -19.09
CA PRO A 47 -5.56 -14.05 -17.85
C PRO A 47 -4.86 -13.41 -16.62
N PRO A 48 -5.59 -13.16 -15.52
CA PRO A 48 -5.01 -12.73 -14.26
C PRO A 48 -3.92 -13.70 -13.74
N ASN A 49 -2.80 -13.18 -13.22
CA ASN A 49 -1.72 -13.99 -12.65
C ASN A 49 -2.02 -14.45 -11.21
N TYR A 50 -2.93 -13.76 -10.51
CA TYR A 50 -3.37 -14.05 -9.15
C TYR A 50 -4.76 -13.44 -8.90
N PRO A 51 -5.48 -13.84 -7.82
CA PRO A 51 -6.82 -13.30 -7.52
C PRO A 51 -6.83 -11.78 -7.37
N GLY A 52 -7.73 -11.10 -8.08
CA GLY A 52 -7.84 -9.64 -8.08
C GLY A 52 -6.91 -8.90 -9.06
N HIS A 53 -5.95 -9.60 -9.68
CA HIS A 53 -5.10 -9.04 -10.72
C HIS A 53 -5.93 -8.65 -11.97
N VAL A 54 -5.71 -7.45 -12.48
CA VAL A 54 -6.26 -6.92 -13.71
C VAL A 54 -5.09 -6.62 -14.66
N PRO A 55 -4.77 -7.54 -15.57
CA PRO A 55 -3.67 -7.34 -16.51
C PRO A 55 -3.98 -6.18 -17.47
N LEU A 56 -2.96 -5.37 -17.73
CA LEU A 56 -3.05 -4.24 -18.65
C LEU A 56 -2.03 -4.41 -19.78
N THR A 57 -2.44 -4.11 -21.01
CA THR A 57 -1.50 -3.89 -22.11
C THR A 57 -0.66 -2.64 -21.85
N LYS A 58 0.48 -2.49 -22.54
CA LYS A 58 1.33 -1.29 -22.42
C LYS A 58 0.56 0.01 -22.70
N ILE A 59 -0.35 -0.02 -23.68
CA ILE A 59 -1.18 1.13 -24.06
C ILE A 59 -2.22 1.42 -22.97
N GLU A 60 -2.95 0.41 -22.51
CA GLU A 60 -3.93 0.57 -21.42
C GLU A 60 -3.27 1.08 -20.14
N ARG A 61 -2.09 0.57 -19.80
CA ARG A 61 -1.31 1.02 -18.65
C ARG A 61 -0.90 2.49 -18.77
N ALA A 62 -0.39 2.90 -19.93
CA ALA A 62 -0.01 4.28 -20.18
C ALA A 62 -1.23 5.22 -20.13
N ALA A 63 -2.34 4.84 -20.78
CA ALA A 63 -3.58 5.59 -20.77
C ALA A 63 -4.17 5.73 -19.36
N LEU A 64 -4.19 4.63 -18.58
CA LEU A 64 -4.65 4.63 -17.20
C LEU A 64 -3.75 5.52 -16.33
N GLY A 65 -2.43 5.40 -16.44
CA GLY A 65 -1.50 6.19 -15.65
C GLY A 65 -1.59 7.69 -15.94
N LEU A 66 -1.67 8.08 -17.21
CA LEU A 66 -1.84 9.48 -17.61
C LEU A 66 -3.20 10.04 -17.18
N GLY A 67 -4.29 9.31 -17.46
CA GLY A 67 -5.64 9.73 -17.11
C GLY A 67 -5.83 9.87 -15.60
N ALA A 68 -5.38 8.86 -14.84
CA ALA A 68 -5.43 8.90 -13.38
C ALA A 68 -4.52 10.00 -12.81
N GLY A 69 -3.34 10.22 -13.40
CA GLY A 69 -2.40 11.28 -13.01
C GLY A 69 -3.02 12.66 -13.12
N ILE A 70 -3.52 13.01 -14.31
CA ILE A 70 -4.18 14.30 -14.56
C ILE A 70 -5.37 14.49 -13.61
N TRP A 71 -6.24 13.49 -13.49
CA TRP A 71 -7.45 13.62 -12.68
C TRP A 71 -7.16 13.64 -11.17
N SER A 72 -6.12 12.94 -10.71
CA SER A 72 -5.69 12.99 -9.31
C SER A 72 -5.19 14.37 -8.89
N LEU A 73 -4.58 15.14 -9.79
CA LEU A 73 -4.19 16.54 -9.54
C LEU A 73 -5.40 17.47 -9.40
N LEU A 74 -6.48 17.20 -10.15
CA LEU A 74 -7.74 17.94 -10.08
C LEU A 74 -8.61 17.52 -8.88
N SER A 75 -8.52 16.26 -8.47
CA SER A 75 -9.32 15.65 -7.40
C SER A 75 -8.44 14.82 -6.45
N PRO A 76 -7.65 15.47 -5.56
CA PRO A 76 -6.67 14.78 -4.73
C PRO A 76 -7.27 13.84 -3.68
N TYR A 77 -8.58 13.92 -3.42
CA TYR A 77 -9.29 13.02 -2.50
C TYR A 77 -9.68 11.67 -3.13
N ARG A 78 -9.40 11.46 -4.43
CA ARG A 78 -9.64 10.20 -5.13
C ARG A 78 -8.47 9.23 -4.93
N ALA A 79 -8.49 8.53 -3.79
CA ALA A 79 -7.45 7.56 -3.43
C ALA A 79 -7.28 6.44 -4.47
N ASP A 80 -8.35 6.07 -5.18
CA ASP A 80 -8.34 5.09 -6.27
C ASP A 80 -7.47 5.53 -7.46
N LEU A 81 -7.48 6.84 -7.79
CA LEU A 81 -6.67 7.37 -8.88
C LEU A 81 -5.20 7.47 -8.48
N ILE A 82 -4.91 7.88 -7.25
CA ILE A 82 -3.53 7.88 -6.72
C ILE A 82 -2.97 6.46 -6.71
N ALA A 83 -3.79 5.47 -6.32
CA ALA A 83 -3.44 4.07 -6.39
C ALA A 83 -3.14 3.60 -7.83
N ALA A 84 -4.00 3.95 -8.79
CA ALA A 84 -3.79 3.64 -10.19
C ALA A 84 -2.49 4.26 -10.74
N VAL A 85 -2.19 5.52 -10.42
CA VAL A 85 -0.91 6.17 -10.77
C VAL A 85 0.25 5.40 -10.14
N GLY A 86 0.14 5.04 -8.85
CA GLY A 86 1.14 4.24 -8.15
C GLY A 86 1.48 2.94 -8.87
N GLU A 87 0.48 2.16 -9.27
CA GLU A 87 0.69 0.84 -9.90
C GLU A 87 1.18 0.95 -11.34
N THR A 88 0.63 1.89 -12.11
CA THR A 88 0.98 2.09 -13.52
C THR A 88 2.39 2.63 -13.70
N THR A 89 2.90 3.42 -12.75
CA THR A 89 4.24 4.04 -12.79
C THR A 89 5.31 3.21 -12.09
N ALA A 90 4.94 2.25 -11.24
CA ALA A 90 5.91 1.42 -10.53
C ALA A 90 6.57 0.35 -11.43
N THR A 91 5.90 -0.07 -12.50
CA THR A 91 6.45 -0.97 -13.52
C THR A 91 7.05 -0.19 -14.70
N PRO A 92 8.16 -0.65 -15.31
CA PRO A 92 8.77 -1.97 -15.14
C PRO A 92 10.01 -2.00 -14.23
N TYR A 93 10.39 -0.90 -13.58
CA TYR A 93 11.67 -0.82 -12.85
C TYR A 93 11.52 -0.65 -11.34
N PHE A 94 10.72 0.31 -10.91
CA PHE A 94 10.75 0.81 -9.54
C PHE A 94 10.21 -0.19 -8.51
N ILE A 95 9.19 -0.96 -8.85
CA ILE A 95 8.67 -1.98 -7.93
C ILE A 95 9.67 -3.11 -7.68
N TYR A 96 10.45 -3.49 -8.70
CA TYR A 96 11.49 -4.50 -8.56
C TYR A 96 12.65 -3.99 -7.72
N ARG A 97 13.06 -2.72 -7.90
CA ARG A 97 14.05 -2.09 -7.00
C ARG A 97 13.61 -2.17 -5.54
N LEU A 98 12.35 -1.83 -5.27
CA LEU A 98 11.82 -1.85 -3.90
C LEU A 98 11.75 -3.27 -3.33
N ARG A 99 11.30 -4.24 -4.12
CA ARG A 99 11.35 -5.67 -3.75
C ARG A 99 12.78 -6.13 -3.46
N ASP A 100 13.72 -5.80 -4.33
CA ASP A 100 15.12 -6.24 -4.20
C ASP A 100 15.78 -5.63 -2.95
N ALA A 101 15.38 -4.42 -2.59
CA ALA A 101 15.81 -3.79 -1.35
C ALA A 101 15.19 -4.43 -0.09
N MET A 102 14.01 -5.04 -0.19
CA MET A 102 13.49 -5.94 0.85
C MET A 102 14.22 -7.28 0.89
N LEU A 103 14.61 -7.83 -0.27
CA LEU A 103 15.32 -9.11 -0.35
C LEU A 103 16.76 -8.99 0.20
N SER A 104 17.39 -7.83 0.10
CA SER A 104 18.73 -7.60 0.66
C SER A 104 18.72 -7.49 2.19
N ASP A 105 17.59 -7.11 2.80
CA ASP A 105 17.43 -6.96 4.24
C ASP A 105 16.88 -8.24 4.92
N PRO A 106 17.44 -8.70 6.07
CA PRO A 106 16.93 -9.86 6.78
C PRO A 106 15.47 -9.74 7.22
N THR A 107 15.04 -8.56 7.67
CA THR A 107 13.66 -8.29 8.08
C THR A 107 12.76 -8.19 6.84
N GLY A 108 13.22 -7.54 5.78
CA GLY A 108 12.52 -7.49 4.50
C GLY A 108 12.22 -8.89 3.94
N ARG A 109 13.19 -9.82 3.98
CA ARG A 109 12.96 -11.23 3.58
C ARG A 109 11.92 -11.94 4.43
N ARG A 110 11.89 -11.67 5.75
CA ARG A 110 10.85 -12.22 6.64
C ARG A 110 9.47 -11.68 6.24
N ILE A 111 9.36 -10.37 6.02
CA ILE A 111 8.11 -9.72 5.59
C ILE A 111 7.59 -10.30 4.26
N LEU A 112 8.48 -10.54 3.28
CA LEU A 112 8.10 -11.12 1.98
C LEU A 112 7.63 -12.57 2.09
N ARG A 113 8.17 -13.33 3.06
CA ARG A 113 7.74 -14.70 3.37
C ARG A 113 6.40 -14.73 4.10
N ASP A 114 6.30 -13.98 5.19
CA ASP A 114 5.18 -14.05 6.14
C ASP A 114 3.92 -13.34 5.58
N ARG A 115 4.14 -12.39 4.68
CA ARG A 115 3.12 -11.57 4.02
C ARG A 115 2.06 -10.93 4.94
N PRO A 116 2.44 -10.35 6.10
CA PRO A 116 1.48 -9.74 7.01
C PRO A 116 0.76 -8.54 6.38
N ARG A 117 -0.50 -8.35 6.78
CA ARG A 117 -1.37 -7.26 6.34
C ARG A 117 -1.63 -6.31 7.50
N ILE A 118 -1.78 -5.03 7.17
CA ILE A 118 -2.06 -3.98 8.16
C ILE A 118 -3.48 -3.45 7.90
N THR A 119 -4.42 -4.02 8.64
CA THR A 119 -5.87 -3.74 8.64
C THR A 119 -6.38 -3.66 10.07
N SER A 120 -7.60 -3.15 10.28
CA SER A 120 -8.25 -3.14 11.61
C SER A 120 -8.51 -4.54 12.17
N THR A 121 -8.53 -5.57 11.31
CA THR A 121 -8.67 -6.97 11.74
C THR A 121 -7.34 -7.55 12.24
N SER A 122 -6.22 -7.15 11.64
CA SER A 122 -4.87 -7.55 12.07
C SER A 122 -4.36 -6.75 13.27
N LEU A 123 -4.75 -5.48 13.37
CA LEU A 123 -4.35 -4.56 14.44
C LEU A 123 -5.49 -4.35 15.43
N ASN A 124 -5.31 -4.82 16.66
CA ASN A 124 -6.27 -4.52 17.72
C ASN A 124 -6.15 -3.05 18.15
N LEU A 125 -6.90 -2.16 17.50
CA LEU A 125 -6.84 -0.71 17.75
C LEU A 125 -7.21 -0.34 19.20
N ALA A 126 -8.10 -1.10 19.84
CA ALA A 126 -8.44 -0.87 21.25
C ALA A 126 -7.22 -1.14 22.16
N ARG A 127 -6.47 -2.23 21.89
CA ARG A 127 -5.21 -2.52 22.57
C ARG A 127 -4.18 -1.42 22.33
N LEU A 128 -4.03 -0.94 21.08
CA LEU A 128 -3.10 0.14 20.76
C LEU A 128 -3.43 1.43 21.52
N ARG A 129 -4.72 1.74 21.72
CA ARG A 129 -5.14 2.91 22.51
C ARG A 129 -4.77 2.76 23.98
N ALA A 130 -4.68 1.55 24.51
CA ALA A 130 -4.32 1.28 25.90
C ALA A 130 -2.81 1.14 26.13
N MET A 131 -1.98 1.19 25.08
CA MET A 131 -0.53 1.12 25.21
C MET A 131 0.06 2.41 25.83
N PRO A 132 1.29 2.35 26.39
CA PRO A 132 1.98 3.53 26.90
C PRO A 132 2.10 4.66 25.85
N ASP A 133 1.99 5.92 26.29
CA ASP A 133 1.99 7.10 25.39
C ASP A 133 3.24 7.23 24.50
N ASN A 134 4.36 6.67 24.92
CA ASN A 134 5.61 6.65 24.17
C ASN A 134 5.75 5.44 23.22
N SER A 135 4.78 4.53 23.14
CA SER A 135 4.87 3.38 22.24
C SER A 135 4.54 3.73 20.79
N VAL A 136 5.10 2.98 19.85
CA VAL A 136 4.79 3.11 18.40
C VAL A 136 3.30 2.89 18.14
N GLY A 137 2.69 1.87 18.75
CA GLY A 137 1.29 1.54 18.58
C GLY A 137 0.36 2.64 19.09
N ARG A 138 0.70 3.24 20.24
CA ARG A 138 -0.05 4.37 20.81
C ARG A 138 0.09 5.62 19.95
N ALA A 139 1.31 5.92 19.47
CA ALA A 139 1.56 7.02 18.54
C ALA A 139 0.78 6.86 17.23
N TYR A 140 0.72 5.63 16.69
CA TYR A 140 -0.04 5.31 15.49
C TYR A 140 -1.55 5.55 15.65
N VAL A 141 -2.16 4.97 16.69
CA VAL A 141 -3.61 5.11 16.86
C VAL A 141 -4.01 6.53 17.28
N ALA A 142 -3.18 7.23 18.05
CA ALA A 142 -3.41 8.64 18.37
C ALA A 142 -3.38 9.52 17.10
N TRP A 143 -2.52 9.21 16.14
CA TRP A 143 -2.50 9.86 14.84
C TRP A 143 -3.75 9.53 14.01
N LEU A 144 -4.16 8.25 13.94
CA LEU A 144 -5.41 7.86 13.26
C LEU A 144 -6.63 8.60 13.82
N ASP A 145 -6.74 8.66 15.15
CA ASP A 145 -7.84 9.33 15.86
C ASP A 145 -7.82 10.85 15.60
N ALA A 146 -6.63 11.47 15.54
CA ALA A 146 -6.48 12.91 15.28
C ALA A 146 -6.80 13.31 13.83
N GLU A 147 -6.49 12.45 12.86
CA GLU A 147 -6.75 12.70 11.44
C GLU A 147 -8.10 12.14 10.97
N GLY A 148 -8.78 11.33 11.80
CA GLY A 148 -10.09 10.77 11.51
C GLY A 148 -10.08 9.71 10.40
N VAL A 149 -9.00 8.92 10.32
CA VAL A 149 -8.78 7.92 9.26
C VAL A 149 -8.72 6.49 9.82
N SER A 150 -8.84 5.50 8.93
CA SER A 150 -8.77 4.07 9.26
C SER A 150 -7.76 3.34 8.37
N PRO A 151 -7.03 2.34 8.91
CA PRO A 151 -6.12 1.49 8.13
C PRO A 151 -6.82 0.76 6.97
N ASP A 152 -8.13 0.54 7.04
CA ASP A 152 -8.88 -0.25 6.05
C ASP A 152 -9.20 0.52 4.75
N THR A 153 -8.83 1.79 4.67
CA THR A 153 -9.16 2.66 3.52
C THR A 153 -8.24 2.43 2.31
N ARG A 154 -7.24 1.55 2.43
CA ARG A 154 -6.20 1.34 1.42
C ARG A 154 -6.67 0.39 0.31
N PRO A 155 -6.82 0.85 -0.95
CA PRO A 155 -7.32 0.01 -2.03
C PRO A 155 -6.34 -1.10 -2.38
N ALA A 156 -6.89 -2.29 -2.69
CA ALA A 156 -6.12 -3.44 -3.14
C ALA A 156 -5.35 -3.13 -4.44
N VAL A 157 -4.13 -3.65 -4.55
CA VAL A 157 -3.32 -3.61 -5.78
C VAL A 157 -3.92 -4.53 -6.85
N ARG A 158 -4.03 -4.02 -8.08
CA ARG A 158 -4.72 -4.69 -9.20
C ARG A 158 -3.87 -4.79 -10.46
N TYR A 159 -3.01 -3.84 -10.75
CA TYR A 159 -2.38 -3.63 -12.04
C TYR A 159 -0.88 -3.99 -12.06
N ILE A 160 -0.37 -4.70 -11.06
CA ILE A 160 1.02 -5.18 -11.02
C ILE A 160 1.04 -6.66 -11.34
N ASP A 161 1.78 -7.05 -12.39
CA ASP A 161 1.71 -8.41 -12.93
C ASP A 161 2.36 -9.46 -12.02
N ASP A 162 3.45 -9.11 -11.33
CA ASP A 162 4.16 -10.02 -10.42
C ASP A 162 3.52 -10.04 -9.02
N PRO A 163 3.13 -11.21 -8.46
CA PRO A 163 2.41 -11.30 -7.20
C PRO A 163 3.23 -10.93 -5.96
N GLU A 164 4.57 -11.00 -6.01
CA GLU A 164 5.42 -10.53 -4.93
C GLU A 164 5.53 -9.01 -4.94
N CYS A 165 5.80 -8.42 -6.10
CA CYS A 165 5.76 -6.98 -6.33
C CYS A 165 4.39 -6.37 -6.00
N ALA A 166 3.30 -7.07 -6.31
CA ALA A 166 1.96 -6.63 -5.94
C ALA A 166 1.79 -6.56 -4.41
N TYR A 167 2.33 -7.54 -3.68
CA TYR A 167 2.37 -7.50 -2.22
C TYR A 167 3.27 -6.38 -1.70
N VAL A 168 4.45 -6.15 -2.28
CA VAL A 168 5.33 -5.04 -1.90
C VAL A 168 4.62 -3.70 -2.02
N MET A 169 3.94 -3.45 -3.14
CA MET A 169 3.15 -2.23 -3.34
C MET A 169 1.99 -2.12 -2.34
N GLN A 170 1.31 -3.24 -2.06
CA GLN A 170 0.22 -3.27 -1.10
C GLN A 170 0.72 -2.94 0.31
N ARG A 171 1.82 -3.55 0.75
CA ARG A 171 2.42 -3.27 2.06
C ARG A 171 2.88 -1.83 2.16
N TYR A 172 3.53 -1.29 1.14
CA TYR A 172 3.88 0.13 1.08
C TYR A 172 2.66 1.03 1.34
N ARG A 173 1.50 0.75 0.72
CA ARG A 173 0.26 1.52 0.94
C ARG A 173 -0.26 1.42 2.35
N GLU A 174 -0.23 0.23 2.92
CA GLU A 174 -0.78 -0.01 4.26
C GLU A 174 0.12 0.55 5.37
N CYS A 175 1.44 0.56 5.15
CA CYS A 175 2.40 1.18 6.06
C CYS A 175 2.40 2.71 5.99
N HIS A 176 1.77 3.32 4.98
CA HIS A 176 1.83 4.76 4.76
C HIS A 176 1.37 5.59 5.97
N ASP A 177 0.33 5.14 6.67
CA ASP A 177 -0.17 5.79 7.89
C ASP A 177 0.83 5.70 9.05
N PHE A 178 1.64 4.64 9.12
CA PHE A 178 2.75 4.57 10.07
C PHE A 178 3.81 5.62 9.77
N PHE A 179 4.08 5.93 8.50
CA PHE A 179 5.05 6.97 8.14
C PHE A 179 4.55 8.35 8.58
N HIS A 180 3.26 8.63 8.41
CA HIS A 180 2.64 9.82 8.98
C HIS A 180 2.74 9.86 10.51
N ALA A 181 2.38 8.78 11.20
CA ALA A 181 2.45 8.74 12.67
C ALA A 181 3.89 8.89 13.20
N LEU A 182 4.86 8.26 12.53
CA LEU A 182 6.27 8.33 12.89
C LEU A 182 6.81 9.76 12.74
N THR A 183 6.42 10.46 11.67
CA THR A 183 6.88 11.83 11.39
C THR A 183 6.03 12.89 12.09
N GLY A 184 4.76 12.61 12.40
CA GLY A 184 3.78 13.56 12.91
C GLY A 184 3.23 14.51 11.84
N LEU A 185 3.39 14.19 10.55
CA LEU A 185 2.82 14.98 9.47
C LEU A 185 1.31 14.70 9.33
N PRO A 186 0.46 15.74 9.24
CA PRO A 186 -1.00 15.57 9.08
C PRO A 186 -1.39 15.25 7.62
N ILE A 187 -2.63 14.83 7.38
CA ILE A 187 -3.17 14.53 6.04
C ILE A 187 -3.63 15.79 5.27
N VAL A 188 -3.37 16.98 5.80
CA VAL A 188 -3.60 18.21 5.03
C VAL A 188 -2.64 18.22 3.85
N ARG A 189 -3.04 18.85 2.74
CA ARG A 189 -2.26 18.89 1.50
C ARG A 189 -0.76 19.14 1.68
N GLU A 190 -0.39 20.12 2.51
CA GLU A 190 1.01 20.43 2.81
C GLU A 190 1.77 19.28 3.48
N GLY A 191 1.12 18.56 4.42
CA GLY A 191 1.67 17.39 5.10
C GLY A 191 1.80 16.18 4.18
N GLU A 192 0.81 15.95 3.33
CA GLU A 192 0.86 14.93 2.27
C GLU A 192 2.04 15.15 1.32
N VAL A 193 2.22 16.37 0.81
CA VAL A 193 3.34 16.68 -0.10
C VAL A 193 4.69 16.51 0.61
N ALA A 194 4.79 16.93 1.87
CA ALA A 194 5.99 16.73 2.69
C ALA A 194 6.32 15.25 2.89
N LEU A 195 5.32 14.43 3.22
CA LEU A 195 5.54 13.00 3.40
C LEU A 195 5.87 12.31 2.08
N LYS A 196 5.21 12.66 0.97
CA LYS A 196 5.51 12.12 -0.36
C LYS A 196 6.94 12.45 -0.80
N ALA A 197 7.45 13.63 -0.48
CA ALA A 197 8.85 13.97 -0.71
C ALA A 197 9.82 13.07 0.09
N PHE A 198 9.48 12.78 1.35
CA PHE A 198 10.26 11.86 2.20
C PHE A 198 10.21 10.43 1.65
N GLU A 199 9.01 9.94 1.31
CA GLU A 199 8.81 8.62 0.72
C GLU A 199 9.54 8.47 -0.61
N PHE A 200 9.54 9.51 -1.46
CA PHE A 200 10.30 9.49 -2.71
C PHE A 200 11.79 9.36 -2.44
N ALA A 201 12.35 10.17 -1.54
CA ALA A 201 13.75 10.13 -1.18
C ALA A 201 14.18 8.78 -0.55
N ASN A 202 13.28 8.10 0.18
CA ASN A 202 13.56 6.82 0.83
C ASN A 202 13.30 5.59 -0.06
N THR A 203 12.24 5.61 -0.89
CA THR A 203 11.75 4.42 -1.61
C THR A 203 11.87 4.51 -3.14
N LEU A 204 12.08 5.72 -3.67
CA LEU A 204 12.13 6.01 -5.11
C LEU A 204 10.89 5.60 -5.91
N ILE A 205 9.73 5.39 -5.27
CA ILE A 205 8.48 5.11 -5.96
C ILE A 205 8.07 6.35 -6.80
N PRO A 206 7.92 6.26 -8.13
CA PRO A 206 7.73 7.45 -8.97
C PRO A 206 6.49 8.28 -8.64
N MET A 207 5.39 7.63 -8.25
CA MET A 207 4.15 8.32 -7.89
C MET A 207 4.35 9.31 -6.76
N THR A 208 5.20 9.00 -5.77
CA THR A 208 5.44 9.94 -4.66
C THR A 208 6.19 11.17 -5.16
N GLY A 209 7.15 11.01 -6.09
CA GLY A 209 7.80 12.12 -6.79
C GLY A 209 6.81 12.96 -7.61
N PHE A 210 5.89 12.34 -8.35
CA PHE A 210 4.85 13.06 -9.08
C PHE A 210 3.88 13.79 -8.14
N ALA A 211 3.56 13.23 -6.98
CA ALA A 211 2.72 13.88 -5.98
C ALA A 211 3.35 15.18 -5.45
N VAL A 212 4.69 15.26 -5.39
CA VAL A 212 5.40 16.50 -5.02
C VAL A 212 5.12 17.65 -6.00
N LEU A 213 4.81 17.37 -7.28
CA LEU A 213 4.45 18.41 -8.25
C LEU A 213 3.21 19.21 -7.85
N SER A 214 2.35 18.66 -6.99
CA SER A 214 1.22 19.40 -6.43
C SER A 214 1.63 20.61 -5.58
N TYR A 215 2.91 20.72 -5.20
CA TYR A 215 3.53 21.94 -4.66
C TYR A 215 3.23 23.20 -5.50
N ALA A 216 3.18 23.08 -6.82
CA ALA A 216 2.93 24.21 -7.71
C ALA A 216 1.58 24.90 -7.44
N THR A 217 0.59 24.15 -6.97
CA THR A 217 -0.79 24.61 -6.77
C THR A 217 -1.15 24.84 -5.29
N MET A 218 -0.16 24.79 -4.38
CA MET A 218 -0.32 25.12 -2.95
C MET A 218 -0.40 26.64 -2.71
N LYS A 219 -0.98 27.04 -1.57
CA LYS A 219 -1.07 28.46 -1.18
C LYS A 219 0.33 29.03 -0.91
N ALA A 220 0.51 30.35 -1.06
CA ALA A 220 1.83 30.99 -0.91
C ALA A 220 2.53 30.68 0.43
N GLY A 221 1.79 30.71 1.56
CA GLY A 221 2.34 30.37 2.87
C GLY A 221 2.74 28.89 3.00
N GLU A 222 1.95 27.99 2.42
CA GLU A 222 2.26 26.55 2.40
C GLU A 222 3.50 26.26 1.54
N ARG A 223 3.63 26.93 0.38
CA ARG A 223 4.83 26.83 -0.47
C ARG A 223 6.09 27.36 0.23
N LYS A 224 5.96 28.46 0.97
CA LYS A 224 7.07 29.03 1.75
C LYS A 224 7.57 28.03 2.79
N ARG A 225 6.67 27.50 3.64
CA ARG A 225 7.04 26.51 4.67
C ARG A 225 7.56 25.21 4.07
N PHE A 226 6.99 24.74 2.96
CA PHE A 226 7.53 23.58 2.27
C PHE A 226 8.97 23.83 1.80
N ARG A 227 9.25 24.99 1.18
CA ARG A 227 10.60 25.33 0.71
C ARG A 227 11.61 25.48 1.83
N GLU A 228 11.23 26.10 2.93
CA GLU A 228 12.14 26.47 4.03
C GLU A 228 12.30 25.36 5.07
N ILE A 229 11.28 24.51 5.26
CA ILE A 229 11.21 23.56 6.36
C ILE A 229 11.04 22.14 5.82
N TYR A 230 9.87 21.84 5.25
CA TYR A 230 9.45 20.44 5.04
C TYR A 230 10.14 19.76 3.86
N GLY A 231 10.42 20.46 2.78
CA GLY A 231 11.15 19.95 1.62
C GLY A 231 12.59 19.57 1.97
N PRO A 232 13.40 20.50 2.53
CA PRO A 232 14.74 20.18 3.01
C PRO A 232 14.75 19.05 4.06
N TRP A 233 13.81 19.09 5.01
CA TRP A 233 13.65 18.02 6.00
C TRP A 233 13.37 16.66 5.34
N ALA A 234 12.43 16.62 4.39
CA ALA A 234 11.99 15.40 3.72
C ALA A 234 13.13 14.75 2.93
N VAL A 235 13.89 15.55 2.18
CA VAL A 235 15.06 15.06 1.41
C VAL A 235 16.15 14.57 2.36
N LYS A 236 16.54 15.37 3.36
CA LYS A 236 17.58 15.00 4.33
C LYS A 236 17.22 13.68 5.04
N ASN A 237 16.00 13.57 5.57
CA ASN A 237 15.57 12.40 6.31
C ASN A 237 15.34 11.20 5.41
N GLY A 238 14.71 11.37 4.24
CA GLY A 238 14.44 10.27 3.34
C GLY A 238 15.72 9.61 2.81
N MET A 239 16.75 10.41 2.51
CA MET A 239 18.07 9.90 2.06
C MET A 239 18.91 9.29 3.19
N LYS A 240 18.82 9.81 4.41
CA LYS A 240 19.59 9.34 5.57
C LYS A 240 18.96 8.11 6.23
N ALA A 241 17.63 8.02 6.20
CA ALA A 241 16.90 7.01 6.93
C ALA A 241 17.13 5.62 6.35
N LYS A 242 17.05 4.60 7.21
CA LYS A 242 16.88 3.21 6.76
C LYS A 242 15.62 3.11 5.90
N GLU A 243 15.59 2.17 4.96
CA GLU A 243 14.41 1.99 4.12
C GLU A 243 13.21 1.55 4.98
N VAL A 244 12.18 2.41 5.06
CA VAL A 244 11.04 2.20 5.98
C VAL A 244 10.14 1.04 5.56
N ILE A 245 10.30 0.55 4.33
CA ILE A 245 9.60 -0.65 3.83
C ILE A 245 10.03 -1.93 4.56
N ASN A 246 11.25 -1.95 5.12
CA ASN A 246 11.82 -3.08 5.84
C ASN A 246 11.45 -3.10 7.33
N VAL A 247 10.64 -2.14 7.79
CA VAL A 247 10.13 -2.15 9.16
C VAL A 247 9.01 -3.17 9.31
N TYR A 248 9.21 -4.13 10.20
CA TYR A 248 8.16 -5.09 10.58
C TYR A 248 7.25 -4.46 11.63
N TRP A 249 6.41 -3.51 11.22
CA TRP A 249 5.58 -2.66 12.08
C TRP A 249 4.82 -3.40 13.17
N GLU A 250 4.29 -4.58 12.84
CA GLU A 250 3.53 -5.45 13.72
C GLU A 250 4.34 -5.89 14.96
N GLU A 251 5.67 -6.03 14.82
CA GLU A 251 6.60 -6.36 15.91
C GLU A 251 7.12 -5.11 16.65
N GLN A 252 6.95 -3.92 16.06
CA GLN A 252 7.47 -2.67 16.65
C GLN A 252 6.46 -1.95 17.54
N LEU A 253 5.19 -2.38 17.57
CA LEU A 253 4.08 -1.65 18.19
C LEU A 253 4.30 -1.31 19.68
N GLU A 254 5.01 -2.15 20.41
CA GLU A 254 5.25 -1.99 21.85
C GLU A 254 6.53 -1.20 22.17
N ARG A 255 7.42 -1.03 21.19
CA ARG A 255 8.68 -0.31 21.38
C ARG A 255 8.44 1.18 21.59
N ASP A 256 9.41 1.82 22.22
CA ASP A 256 9.47 3.27 22.30
C ASP A 256 9.63 3.88 20.89
N VAL A 257 8.80 4.89 20.60
CA VAL A 257 8.73 5.51 19.28
C VAL A 257 9.96 6.37 18.97
N ASP A 258 10.60 6.97 19.97
CA ASP A 258 11.78 7.81 19.80
C ASP A 258 13.05 6.95 19.64
N GLU A 259 13.10 5.78 20.29
CA GLU A 259 14.11 4.76 20.00
C GLU A 259 14.02 4.27 18.55
N LEU A 260 12.80 3.95 18.07
CA LEU A 260 12.61 3.52 16.69
C LEU A 260 12.99 4.61 15.69
N ARG A 261 12.60 5.88 15.94
CA ARG A 261 13.03 7.03 15.13
C ARG A 261 14.54 7.15 15.06
N THR A 262 15.21 7.04 16.20
CA THR A 262 16.68 7.09 16.29
C THR A 262 17.32 5.97 15.48
N GLU A 263 16.83 4.74 15.63
CA GLU A 263 17.32 3.57 14.91
C GLU A 263 17.16 3.69 13.39
N LEU A 264 16.03 4.25 12.95
CA LEU A 264 15.73 4.49 11.55
C LEU A 264 16.45 5.72 10.99
N GLY A 265 17.04 6.57 11.84
CA GLY A 265 17.66 7.83 11.43
C GLY A 265 16.67 8.90 11.01
N ILE A 266 15.46 8.88 11.57
CA ILE A 266 14.34 9.78 11.25
C ILE A 266 14.17 10.82 12.36
N GLU A 267 14.39 12.09 12.04
CA GLU A 267 14.10 13.24 12.88
C GLU A 267 12.67 13.73 12.60
N ARG A 268 11.91 14.11 13.62
CA ARG A 268 10.58 14.71 13.39
C ARG A 268 10.72 16.13 12.83
N PRO A 269 9.91 16.52 11.83
CA PRO A 269 9.81 17.90 11.42
C PRO A 269 9.07 18.73 12.50
N PRO A 270 9.21 20.06 12.48
CA PRO A 270 8.39 20.94 13.30
C PRO A 270 6.89 20.67 13.11
N ASN A 271 6.10 20.82 14.18
CA ASN A 271 4.66 20.54 14.14
C ASN A 271 3.92 21.53 13.21
N MET A 272 3.41 21.00 12.11
CA MET A 272 2.73 21.79 11.07
C MET A 272 1.44 22.44 11.56
N ARG A 273 0.66 21.75 12.39
CA ARG A 273 -0.62 22.30 12.90
C ARG A 273 -0.35 23.46 13.86
N GLU A 274 0.71 23.36 14.67
CA GLU A 274 1.12 24.43 15.58
C GLU A 274 1.63 25.67 14.83
N ILE A 275 2.51 25.50 13.83
CA ILE A 275 3.01 26.62 13.01
C ILE A 275 1.83 27.32 12.33
N ARG A 276 0.94 26.56 11.67
CA ARG A 276 -0.26 27.12 11.01
C ARG A 276 -1.19 27.82 11.99
N LYS A 277 -1.28 27.36 13.25
CA LYS A 277 -2.08 28.00 14.29
C LYS A 277 -1.46 29.35 14.68
N LYS A 278 -0.15 29.39 14.96
CA LYS A 278 0.57 30.63 15.31
C LYS A 278 0.45 31.68 14.21
N GLU A 279 0.70 31.33 12.95
CA GLU A 279 0.58 32.27 11.82
C GLU A 279 -0.84 32.85 11.67
N ARG A 280 -1.89 32.05 11.94
CA ARG A 280 -3.28 32.52 11.90
C ARG A 280 -3.57 33.50 13.04
N GLU A 281 -3.08 33.22 14.24
CA GLU A 281 -3.24 34.10 15.39
C GLU A 281 -2.51 35.43 15.19
N GLU A 282 -1.29 35.40 14.66
CA GLU A 282 -0.52 36.61 14.30
C GLU A 282 -1.24 37.45 13.26
N ARG A 283 -1.78 36.83 12.21
CA ARG A 283 -2.57 37.53 11.19
C ARG A 283 -3.83 38.16 11.79
N ARG A 284 -4.52 37.45 12.69
CA ARG A 284 -5.72 37.97 13.37
C ARG A 284 -5.37 39.19 14.22
N ARG A 285 -4.31 39.11 15.03
CA ARG A 285 -3.83 40.24 15.86
C ARG A 285 -3.44 41.45 15.01
N ALA A 286 -2.76 41.23 13.88
CA ALA A 286 -2.40 42.32 12.96
C ALA A 286 -3.64 43.00 12.36
N GLN A 287 -4.67 42.23 12.04
CA GLN A 287 -5.92 42.75 11.49
C GLN A 287 -6.77 43.49 12.54
N GLU A 288 -6.84 42.97 13.77
CA GLU A 288 -7.48 43.64 14.91
C GLU A 288 -6.77 44.96 15.27
N GLY A 289 -5.43 44.97 15.23
CA GLY A 289 -4.64 46.19 15.45
C GLY A 289 -4.79 47.25 14.35
N LEU A 290 -5.08 46.84 13.10
CA LEU A 290 -5.35 47.77 11.99
C LEU A 290 -6.79 48.32 12.01
N ASN A 291 -7.74 47.57 12.56
CA ASN A 291 -9.15 47.97 12.65
C ASN A 291 -9.50 48.73 13.94
N GLY A 292 -8.59 48.73 14.92
CA GLY A 292 -8.72 49.45 16.20
C GLY A 292 -8.08 50.83 16.22
N VAL A 293 -7.60 51.32 15.07
CA VAL A 293 -7.08 52.68 14.82
C VAL A 293 -8.03 53.38 13.86
#